data_AF-A0AAW6U4W2-F1
#
_entry.id   AF-A0AAW6U4W2-F1
#
_cell.length_a   1.000
_cell.length_b   1.000
_cell.length_c   1.000
_cell.angle_alpha   90.00
_cell.angle_beta   90.00
_cell.angle_gamma   90.00
#
_symmetry.space_group_name_H-M   'P 1'
#
loop_
_entity.id
_entity.type
_entity.pdbx_description
1 polymer ?
#
loop_
_entity_poly.entity_id
_entity_poly.type
_entity_poly.pdbx_seq_one_letter_code
_entity_poly.pdbx_strand_id
1 'polypeptide(L)'
;MNRPCRDIRERIIDHMLGVLSAEQAQDVQSHLDACQSCRQYVQALTGQGDALAALGRKVQADMNIRRDKAIEAFRRATPAGPRVLPFVSRFVRTVAAAVLVLGVGILIGRLTSRGVVDVEQLSAALQSSIRHSVLAEMDDRLESALAGSEERVAAALVEQVREDLHLFATDLVSGTETLVDQRFAEIVQLIEAARQTDRRQVARALEQVRTQTGMGFLRLAALTEEAPPRHNQ
;
A
#
# COMPACT_ATOMS: atom_id res chain seq x y z
N MET A 1 -39.20 20.42 -1.74
CA MET A 1 -38.30 21.01 -2.75
C MET A 1 -36.83 20.67 -2.43
N ASN A 2 -36.44 19.39 -2.49
CA ASN A 2 -35.09 18.91 -2.09
C ASN A 2 -34.20 18.46 -3.28
N ARG A 3 -34.63 18.73 -4.52
CA ARG A 3 -33.87 18.35 -5.72
C ARG A 3 -32.48 19.02 -5.86
N PRO A 4 -32.25 20.30 -5.45
CA PRO A 4 -30.94 20.92 -5.70
C PRO A 4 -29.80 20.32 -4.85
N CYS A 5 -30.08 19.71 -3.69
CA CYS A 5 -29.00 19.21 -2.83
C CYS A 5 -28.34 17.93 -3.34
N ARG A 6 -29.06 17.09 -4.10
CA ARG A 6 -28.49 15.85 -4.64
C ARG A 6 -27.46 16.16 -5.73
N ASP A 7 -27.83 17.01 -6.67
CA ASP A 7 -26.98 17.41 -7.79
C ASP A 7 -25.72 18.14 -7.30
N ILE A 8 -25.85 18.98 -6.26
CA ILE A 8 -24.70 19.63 -5.63
C ILE A 8 -23.80 18.62 -4.91
N ARG A 9 -24.34 17.58 -4.25
CA ARG A 9 -23.49 16.56 -3.60
C ARG A 9 -22.59 15.80 -4.57
N GLU A 10 -23.07 15.52 -5.77
CA GLU A 10 -22.25 14.88 -6.81
C GLU A 10 -21.11 15.82 -7.23
N ARG A 11 -21.40 17.12 -7.44
CA ARG A 11 -20.40 18.13 -7.81
C ARG A 11 -19.43 18.51 -6.69
N ILE A 12 -19.78 18.30 -5.42
CA ILE A 12 -18.87 18.55 -4.28
C ILE A 12 -17.59 17.72 -4.39
N ILE A 13 -17.68 16.47 -4.87
CA ILE A 13 -16.50 15.62 -5.05
C ILE A 13 -15.59 16.23 -6.12
N ASP A 14 -16.14 16.60 -7.27
CA ASP A 14 -15.39 17.26 -8.36
C ASP A 14 -14.78 18.60 -7.91
N HIS A 15 -15.49 19.34 -7.05
CA HIS A 15 -15.00 20.58 -6.46
C HIS A 15 -13.76 20.34 -5.58
N MET A 16 -13.82 19.34 -4.69
CA MET A 16 -12.68 18.98 -3.84
C MET A 16 -11.48 18.47 -4.64
N LEU A 17 -11.72 17.82 -5.78
CA LEU A 17 -10.67 17.37 -6.69
C LEU A 17 -10.12 18.49 -7.58
N GLY A 18 -10.71 19.69 -7.55
CA GLY A 18 -10.30 20.83 -8.38
C GLY A 18 -10.61 20.65 -9.87
N VAL A 19 -11.58 19.81 -10.22
CA VAL A 19 -11.92 19.47 -11.62
C VAL A 19 -12.99 20.42 -12.19
N LEU A 20 -13.75 21.10 -11.33
CA LEU A 20 -14.80 22.03 -11.75
C LEU A 20 -14.24 23.30 -12.41
N SER A 21 -14.98 23.83 -13.37
CA SER A 21 -14.72 25.18 -13.90
C SER A 21 -14.95 26.24 -12.81
N ALA A 22 -14.40 27.45 -12.99
CA ALA A 22 -14.55 28.54 -12.04
C ALA A 22 -16.04 28.89 -11.76
N GLU A 23 -16.87 28.87 -12.80
CA GLU A 23 -18.32 29.12 -12.68
C GLU A 23 -19.01 28.02 -11.86
N GLN A 24 -18.72 26.75 -12.16
CA GLN A 24 -19.28 25.61 -11.43
C GLN A 24 -18.82 25.57 -9.97
N ALA A 25 -17.56 25.91 -9.71
CA ALA A 25 -17.02 26.03 -8.36
C ALA A 25 -17.74 27.13 -7.57
N GLN A 26 -18.02 28.28 -8.21
CA GLN A 26 -18.76 29.38 -7.60
C GLN A 26 -20.22 28.99 -7.29
N ASP A 27 -20.87 28.23 -8.17
CA ASP A 27 -22.22 27.70 -7.93
C ASP A 27 -22.25 26.75 -6.72
N VAL A 28 -21.29 25.82 -6.64
CA VAL A 28 -21.17 24.91 -5.49
C VAL A 28 -20.91 25.71 -4.21
N GLN A 29 -19.99 26.68 -4.25
CA GLN A 29 -19.68 27.52 -3.10
C GLN A 29 -20.89 28.32 -2.62
N SER A 30 -21.61 28.97 -3.53
CA SER A 30 -22.83 29.73 -3.21
C SER A 30 -23.90 28.84 -2.56
N HIS A 31 -24.01 27.58 -3.00
CA HIS A 31 -24.90 26.61 -2.36
C HIS A 31 -24.42 26.19 -0.96
N LEU A 32 -23.11 25.94 -0.79
CA LEU A 32 -22.53 25.61 0.51
C LEU A 32 -22.74 26.76 1.53
N ASP A 33 -22.71 28.01 1.08
CA ASP A 33 -22.96 29.17 1.94
C ASP A 33 -24.44 29.23 2.40
N ALA A 34 -25.37 28.75 1.58
CA ALA A 34 -26.79 28.73 1.90
C ALA A 34 -27.28 27.45 2.61
N CYS A 35 -26.62 26.30 2.42
CA CYS A 35 -27.14 24.99 2.82
C CYS A 35 -26.30 24.31 3.91
N GLN A 36 -26.80 24.31 5.16
CA GLN A 36 -26.12 23.67 6.30
C GLN A 36 -25.86 22.18 6.12
N SER A 37 -26.79 21.44 5.50
CA SER A 37 -26.63 19.98 5.30
C SER A 37 -25.49 19.63 4.35
N CYS A 38 -25.30 20.42 3.28
CA CYS A 38 -24.20 20.23 2.34
C CYS A 38 -22.85 20.63 2.98
N ARG A 39 -22.83 21.66 3.85
CA ARG A 39 -21.61 21.98 4.64
C ARG A 39 -21.19 20.85 5.56
N GLN A 40 -22.14 20.26 6.30
CA GLN A 40 -21.86 19.12 7.17
C GLN A 40 -21.34 17.92 6.37
N TYR A 41 -21.87 17.71 5.16
CA TYR A 41 -21.39 16.68 4.25
C TYR A 41 -19.94 16.92 3.80
N VAL A 42 -19.60 18.14 3.39
CA VAL A 42 -18.21 18.52 3.04
C VAL A 42 -17.28 18.31 4.24
N GLN A 43 -17.66 18.80 5.43
CA GLN A 43 -16.85 18.63 6.65
C GLN A 43 -16.63 17.15 7.00
N ALA A 44 -17.64 16.31 6.84
CA ALA A 44 -17.53 14.86 7.04
C ALA A 44 -16.56 14.22 6.04
N LEU A 45 -16.65 14.60 4.75
CA LEU A 45 -15.73 14.14 3.70
C LEU A 45 -14.29 14.58 3.96
N THR A 46 -14.08 15.85 4.32
CA THR A 46 -12.75 16.37 4.69
C THR A 46 -12.18 15.62 5.89
N GLY A 47 -12.98 15.39 6.93
CA GLY A 47 -12.55 14.62 8.10
C GLY A 47 -12.17 13.16 7.76
N GLN A 48 -12.89 12.52 6.84
CA GLN A 48 -12.51 11.19 6.33
C GLN A 48 -11.21 11.23 5.52
N GLY A 49 -11.03 12.26 4.68
CA GLY A 49 -9.79 12.50 3.93
C GLY A 49 -8.58 12.68 4.84
N ASP A 50 -8.72 13.47 5.91
CA ASP A 50 -7.65 13.70 6.90
C ASP A 50 -7.28 12.41 7.65
N ALA A 51 -8.27 11.59 8.00
CA ALA A 51 -8.05 10.29 8.63
C ALA A 51 -7.30 9.32 7.69
N LEU A 52 -7.69 9.27 6.41
CA LEU A 52 -6.98 8.47 5.40
C LEU A 52 -5.56 8.97 5.15
N ALA A 53 -5.35 10.28 5.09
CA ALA A 53 -4.02 10.88 4.95
C ALA A 53 -3.13 10.57 6.17
N ALA A 54 -3.70 10.61 7.37
CA ALA A 54 -3.00 10.21 8.60
C ALA A 54 -2.62 8.73 8.59
N LEU A 55 -3.52 7.85 8.16
CA LEU A 55 -3.24 6.44 7.99
C LEU A 55 -2.14 6.20 6.94
N GLY A 56 -2.19 6.89 5.80
CA GLY A 56 -1.17 6.82 4.76
C GLY A 56 0.21 7.22 5.27
N ARG A 57 0.31 8.31 6.05
CA ARG A 57 1.57 8.71 6.71
C ARG A 57 2.10 7.65 7.66
N LYS A 58 1.21 7.01 8.43
CA LYS A 58 1.58 5.93 9.35
C LYS A 58 2.11 4.70 8.59
N VAL A 59 1.41 4.27 7.54
CA VAL A 59 1.84 3.15 6.68
C VAL A 59 3.18 3.44 6.01
N GLN A 60 3.37 4.65 5.49
CA GLN A 60 4.64 5.07 4.88
C GLN A 60 5.80 5.03 5.88
N ALA A 61 5.58 5.49 7.12
CA ALA A 61 6.58 5.43 8.19
C ALA A 61 6.94 3.97 8.53
N ASP A 62 5.93 3.10 8.68
CA ASP A 62 6.13 1.67 8.94
C ASP A 62 6.87 0.97 7.79
N MET A 63 6.57 1.32 6.53
CA MET A 63 7.27 0.80 5.35
C MET A 63 8.74 1.19 5.33
N ASN A 64 9.08 2.44 5.68
CA ASN A 64 10.47 2.87 5.76
C ASN A 64 11.24 2.06 6.82
N ILE A 65 10.62 1.82 7.98
CA ILE A 65 11.21 0.96 9.03
C ILE A 65 11.44 -0.47 8.52
N ARG A 66 10.47 -1.05 7.81
CA ARG A 66 10.60 -2.40 7.22
C ARG A 66 11.69 -2.45 6.16
N ARG A 67 11.79 -1.43 5.31
CA ARG A 67 12.83 -1.29 4.28
C ARG A 67 14.22 -1.24 4.90
N ASP A 68 14.41 -0.43 5.93
CA ASP A 68 15.69 -0.32 6.62
C ASP A 68 16.09 -1.65 7.27
N LYS A 69 15.13 -2.35 7.91
CA LYS A 69 15.36 -3.70 8.45
C LYS A 69 15.73 -4.71 7.36
N ALA A 70 15.09 -4.63 6.19
CA ALA A 70 15.41 -5.51 5.07
C ALA A 70 16.82 -5.26 4.52
N ILE A 71 17.20 -3.98 4.32
CA ILE A 71 18.56 -3.60 3.88
C ILE A 71 19.60 -4.11 4.88
N GLU A 72 19.33 -3.95 6.18
CA GLU A 72 20.23 -4.41 7.24
C GLU A 72 20.33 -5.94 7.28
N ALA A 73 19.22 -6.65 7.06
CA ALA A 73 19.22 -8.11 6.93
C ALA A 73 20.06 -8.57 5.73
N PHE A 74 19.93 -7.90 4.58
CA PHE A 74 20.76 -8.19 3.40
C PHE A 74 22.25 -7.92 3.66
N ARG A 75 22.59 -6.80 4.32
CA ARG A 75 23.98 -6.51 4.69
C ARG A 75 24.58 -7.59 5.58
N ARG A 76 23.82 -8.07 6.56
CA ARG A 76 24.26 -9.17 7.43
C ARG A 76 24.37 -10.52 6.71
N ALA A 77 23.49 -10.78 5.75
CA ALA A 77 23.52 -12.00 4.96
C ALA A 77 24.61 -12.00 3.88
N THR A 78 25.10 -10.82 3.46
CA THR A 78 26.18 -10.73 2.48
C THR A 78 27.52 -10.94 3.19
N PRO A 79 28.24 -12.06 2.97
CA PRO A 79 29.54 -12.27 3.60
C PRO A 79 30.51 -11.17 3.14
N ALA A 80 31.11 -10.47 4.10
CA ALA A 80 32.12 -9.46 3.85
C ALA A 80 33.35 -10.09 3.18
N GLY A 81 33.38 -10.09 1.84
CA GLY A 81 34.57 -10.49 1.10
C GLY A 81 34.31 -10.68 -0.40
N PRO A 82 35.12 -10.08 -1.29
CA PRO A 82 35.10 -10.43 -2.70
C PRO A 82 35.63 -11.86 -2.86
N ARG A 83 34.72 -12.84 -2.90
CA ARG A 83 35.04 -14.12 -3.53
C ARG A 83 35.08 -13.86 -5.03
N VAL A 84 36.26 -13.49 -5.51
CA VAL A 84 36.58 -13.37 -6.93
C VAL A 84 36.18 -14.70 -7.57
N LEU A 85 35.04 -14.72 -8.27
CA LEU A 85 34.54 -15.90 -8.93
C LEU A 85 35.58 -16.32 -10.00
N PRO A 86 36.08 -17.57 -9.98
CA PRO A 86 37.18 -18.01 -10.85
C PRO A 86 36.85 -17.99 -12.36
N PHE A 87 35.60 -17.66 -12.73
CA PHE A 87 35.13 -17.55 -14.11
C PHE A 87 35.73 -16.37 -14.89
N VAL A 88 36.15 -15.29 -14.23
CA VAL A 88 36.78 -14.13 -14.91
C VAL A 88 38.18 -14.48 -15.46
N SER A 89 38.83 -15.52 -14.93
CA SER A 89 40.20 -15.91 -15.35
C SER A 89 40.30 -16.38 -16.81
N ARG A 90 39.21 -16.86 -17.42
CA ARG A 90 39.23 -17.34 -18.81
C ARG A 90 39.22 -16.19 -19.83
N PHE A 91 38.55 -15.08 -19.53
CA PHE A 91 38.51 -13.91 -20.42
C PHE A 91 39.82 -13.11 -20.44
N VAL A 92 40.62 -13.18 -19.37
CA VAL A 92 41.93 -12.50 -19.34
C VAL A 92 42.90 -13.10 -20.37
N ARG A 93 42.81 -14.41 -20.65
CA ARG A 93 43.70 -15.08 -21.61
C ARG A 93 43.41 -14.68 -23.07
N THR A 94 42.15 -14.45 -23.42
CA THR A 94 41.79 -14.04 -24.79
C THR A 94 42.24 -12.59 -25.06
N VAL A 95 42.13 -11.72 -24.06
CA VAL A 95 42.63 -10.34 -24.16
C VAL A 95 44.15 -10.30 -24.34
N ALA A 96 44.90 -11.12 -23.60
CA ALA A 96 46.36 -11.18 -23.73
C ALA A 96 46.81 -11.66 -25.13
N ALA A 97 46.10 -12.62 -25.73
CA ALA A 97 46.40 -13.12 -27.07
C ALA A 97 46.16 -12.06 -28.15
N ALA A 98 45.06 -11.30 -28.06
CA ALA A 98 44.76 -10.24 -29.01
C ALA A 98 45.83 -9.12 -29.01
N VAL A 99 46.32 -8.75 -27.83
CA VAL A 99 47.39 -7.74 -27.68
C VAL A 99 48.71 -8.20 -28.31
N LEU A 100 49.07 -9.48 -28.16
CA LEU A 100 50.28 -10.04 -28.78
C LEU A 100 50.20 -10.06 -30.31
N VAL A 101 49.06 -10.46 -30.88
CA VAL A 101 48.87 -10.48 -32.34
C VAL A 101 48.97 -9.07 -32.93
N LEU A 102 48.36 -8.08 -32.28
CA LEU A 102 48.47 -6.67 -32.69
C LEU A 102 49.91 -6.15 -32.60
N GLY A 103 50.64 -6.51 -31.53
CA GLY A 103 52.05 -6.12 -31.36
C GLY A 103 52.95 -6.65 -32.48
N VAL A 104 52.76 -7.92 -32.87
CA VAL A 104 53.54 -8.55 -33.96
C VAL A 104 53.22 -7.91 -35.31
N GLY A 105 51.94 -7.61 -35.59
CA GLY A 105 51.53 -6.93 -36.82
C GLY A 105 52.18 -5.55 -36.99
N ILE A 106 52.26 -4.77 -35.91
CA ILE A 106 52.92 -3.45 -35.90
C ILE A 106 54.42 -3.57 -36.17
N LEU A 107 55.08 -4.58 -35.61
CA LEU A 107 56.52 -4.80 -35.78
C LEU A 107 56.86 -5.17 -37.23
N ILE A 108 56.08 -6.07 -37.84
CA ILE A 108 56.27 -6.51 -39.23
C ILE A 108 55.97 -5.38 -40.22
N GLY A 109 54.91 -4.59 -39.96
CA GLY A 109 54.55 -3.43 -40.79
C GLY A 109 55.67 -2.38 -40.83
N ARG A 110 56.33 -2.13 -39.69
CA ARG A 110 57.47 -1.19 -39.62
C ARG A 110 58.72 -1.66 -40.36
N LEU A 111 58.95 -2.97 -40.44
CA LEU A 111 60.15 -3.51 -41.10
C LEU A 111 59.98 -3.63 -42.62
N THR A 112 58.75 -3.69 -43.12
CA THR A 112 58.48 -3.90 -44.56
C THR A 112 58.14 -2.61 -45.32
N SER A 113 57.71 -1.52 -44.67
CA SER A 113 57.43 -0.26 -45.39
C SER A 113 58.67 0.64 -45.50
N ARG A 114 59.39 0.57 -46.63
CA ARG A 114 60.49 1.50 -46.99
C ARG A 114 60.04 2.77 -47.73
N GLY A 115 58.73 3.00 -47.87
CA GLY A 115 58.18 4.25 -48.38
C GLY A 115 57.70 5.13 -47.23
N VAL A 116 58.00 6.42 -47.27
CA VAL A 116 57.44 7.42 -46.35
C VAL A 116 55.96 7.55 -46.68
N VAL A 117 55.16 6.63 -46.14
CA VAL A 117 53.71 6.72 -46.16
C VAL A 117 53.36 7.91 -45.27
N ASP A 118 52.64 8.87 -45.82
CA ASP A 118 52.15 10.03 -45.09
C ASP A 118 51.12 9.56 -44.05
N VAL A 119 51.64 9.27 -42.86
CA VAL A 119 50.90 8.61 -41.76
C VAL A 119 49.72 9.49 -41.34
N GLU A 120 49.82 10.80 -41.50
CA GLU A 120 48.74 11.74 -41.18
C GLU A 120 47.55 11.60 -42.14
N GLN A 121 47.78 11.52 -43.46
CA GLN A 121 46.68 11.28 -44.40
C GLN A 121 46.02 9.90 -44.22
N LEU A 122 46.83 8.85 -44.02
CA LEU A 122 46.30 7.51 -43.85
C LEU A 122 45.55 7.38 -42.51
N SER A 123 46.05 8.01 -41.45
CA SER A 123 45.40 8.04 -40.14
C SER A 123 44.09 8.81 -40.16
N ALA A 124 44.03 9.98 -40.83
CA ALA A 124 42.81 10.76 -40.95
C ALA A 124 41.72 10.00 -41.73
N ALA A 125 42.09 9.34 -42.83
CA ALA A 125 41.19 8.53 -43.63
C ALA A 125 40.69 7.28 -42.88
N LEU A 126 41.59 6.53 -42.24
CA LEU A 126 41.19 5.36 -41.44
C LEU A 126 40.39 5.75 -40.20
N GLN A 127 40.76 6.82 -39.50
CA GLN A 127 40.09 7.24 -38.28
C GLN A 127 38.66 7.73 -38.56
N SER A 128 38.43 8.42 -39.68
CA SER A 128 37.09 8.80 -40.13
C SER A 128 36.23 7.58 -40.46
N SER A 129 36.76 6.67 -41.28
CA SER A 129 36.00 5.50 -41.75
C SER A 129 35.69 4.50 -40.63
N ILE A 130 36.69 4.18 -39.79
CA ILE A 130 36.52 3.25 -38.67
C ILE A 130 35.60 3.85 -37.60
N ARG A 131 35.72 5.15 -37.31
CA ARG A 131 34.88 5.76 -36.27
C ARG A 131 33.42 5.78 -36.68
N HIS A 132 33.10 6.08 -37.93
CA HIS A 132 31.71 6.05 -38.39
C HIS A 132 31.13 4.63 -38.47
N SER A 133 31.88 3.65 -38.99
CA SER A 133 31.36 2.28 -39.10
C SER A 133 31.22 1.60 -37.74
N VAL A 134 32.21 1.78 -36.85
CA VAL A 134 32.17 1.16 -35.52
C VAL A 134 31.12 1.81 -34.64
N LEU A 135 30.96 3.14 -34.68
CA LEU A 135 29.91 3.80 -33.90
C LEU A 135 28.53 3.39 -34.38
N ALA A 136 28.29 3.35 -35.70
CA ALA A 136 27.00 2.93 -36.24
C ALA A 136 26.67 1.47 -35.88
N GLU A 137 27.63 0.55 -35.98
CA GLU A 137 27.42 -0.85 -35.59
C GLU A 137 27.24 -1.01 -34.08
N MET A 138 27.96 -0.23 -33.26
CA MET A 138 27.80 -0.27 -31.81
C MET A 138 26.46 0.30 -31.35
N ASP A 139 25.97 1.38 -31.99
CA ASP A 139 24.65 1.95 -31.70
C ASP A 139 23.55 0.94 -32.02
N ASP A 140 23.60 0.31 -33.20
CA ASP A 140 22.63 -0.70 -33.62
C ASP A 140 22.63 -1.95 -32.71
N ARG A 141 23.81 -2.39 -32.26
CA ARG A 141 23.92 -3.48 -31.27
C ARG A 141 23.46 -3.08 -29.87
N LEU A 142 23.69 -1.84 -29.45
CA LEU A 142 23.23 -1.34 -28.15
C LEU A 142 21.72 -1.18 -28.16
N GLU A 143 21.15 -0.59 -29.21
CA GLU A 143 19.72 -0.38 -29.34
C GLU A 143 18.96 -1.72 -29.41
N SER A 144 19.45 -2.69 -30.19
CA SER A 144 18.87 -4.03 -30.22
C SER A 144 19.02 -4.80 -28.90
N ALA A 145 20.15 -4.67 -28.22
CA ALA A 145 20.35 -5.28 -26.89
C ALA A 145 19.47 -4.64 -25.82
N LEU A 146 19.31 -3.31 -25.87
CA LEU A 146 18.46 -2.55 -24.95
C LEU A 146 16.99 -2.89 -25.16
N ALA A 147 16.49 -2.86 -26.40
CA ALA A 147 15.11 -3.23 -26.73
C ALA A 147 14.79 -4.67 -26.28
N GLY A 148 15.68 -5.62 -26.56
CA GLY A 148 15.50 -7.01 -26.11
C GLY A 148 15.61 -7.20 -24.60
N SER A 149 16.37 -6.34 -23.91
CA SER A 149 16.47 -6.37 -22.44
C SER A 149 15.26 -5.73 -21.76
N GLU A 150 14.72 -4.65 -22.33
CA GLU A 150 13.57 -3.92 -21.81
C GLU A 150 12.33 -4.80 -21.82
N GLU A 151 12.06 -5.51 -22.92
CA GLU A 151 10.94 -6.47 -23.00
C GLU A 151 11.07 -7.59 -21.96
N ARG A 152 12.28 -8.12 -21.75
CA ARG A 152 12.51 -9.18 -20.75
C ARG A 152 12.35 -8.68 -19.32
N VAL A 153 12.85 -7.49 -19.03
CA VAL A 153 12.72 -6.87 -17.70
C VAL A 153 11.27 -6.53 -17.43
N ALA A 154 10.54 -5.96 -18.41
CA ALA A 154 9.13 -5.68 -18.30
C ALA A 154 8.31 -6.95 -18.06
N ALA A 155 8.57 -8.01 -18.84
CA ALA A 155 7.88 -9.30 -18.67
C ALA A 155 8.15 -9.93 -17.30
N ALA A 156 9.41 -9.93 -16.84
CA ALA A 156 9.79 -10.45 -15.53
C ALA A 156 9.16 -9.63 -14.40
N LEU A 157 9.13 -8.31 -14.52
CA LEU A 157 8.54 -7.42 -13.53
C LEU A 157 7.02 -7.62 -13.44
N VAL A 158 6.33 -7.73 -14.58
CA VAL A 158 4.88 -7.99 -14.62
C VAL A 158 4.57 -9.32 -13.94
N GLU A 159 5.34 -10.37 -14.22
CA GLU A 159 5.11 -11.68 -13.62
C GLU A 159 5.38 -11.66 -12.10
N GLN A 160 6.45 -10.99 -11.67
CA GLN A 160 6.77 -10.85 -10.25
C GLN A 160 5.72 -10.02 -9.50
N VAL A 161 5.24 -8.91 -10.09
CA VAL A 161 4.15 -8.12 -9.51
C VAL A 161 2.87 -8.94 -9.41
N ARG A 162 2.59 -9.79 -10.41
CA ARG A 162 1.42 -10.66 -10.40
C ARG A 162 1.50 -11.69 -9.27
N GLU A 163 2.67 -12.29 -9.07
CA GLU A 163 2.92 -13.25 -7.99
C GLU A 163 2.81 -12.58 -6.62
N ASP A 164 3.41 -11.41 -6.43
CA ASP A 164 3.34 -10.63 -5.19
C ASP A 164 1.90 -10.21 -4.87
N LEU A 165 1.13 -9.77 -5.87
CA LEU A 165 -0.28 -9.43 -5.69
C LEU A 165 -1.13 -10.66 -5.32
N HIS A 166 -0.81 -11.83 -5.86
CA HIS A 166 -1.51 -13.06 -5.51
C HIS A 166 -1.20 -13.49 -4.07
N LEU A 167 0.06 -13.40 -3.64
CA LEU A 167 0.45 -13.67 -2.26
C LEU A 167 -0.21 -12.68 -1.30
N PHE A 168 -0.19 -11.39 -1.64
CA PHE A 168 -0.83 -10.34 -0.84
C PHE A 168 -2.35 -10.53 -0.74
N ALA A 169 -3.03 -10.87 -1.83
CA ALA A 169 -4.47 -11.13 -1.80
C ALA A 169 -4.80 -12.33 -0.89
N THR A 170 -3.97 -13.37 -0.89
CA THR A 170 -4.18 -14.57 -0.07
C THR A 170 -3.94 -14.26 1.42
N ASP A 171 -2.90 -13.50 1.74
CA ASP A 171 -2.60 -13.03 3.09
C ASP A 171 -3.68 -12.09 3.62
N LEU A 172 -4.21 -11.21 2.76
CA LEU A 172 -5.26 -10.27 3.15
C LEU A 172 -6.58 -10.99 3.40
N VAL A 173 -6.98 -11.94 2.55
CA VAL A 173 -8.19 -12.74 2.77
C VAL A 173 -8.09 -13.54 4.07
N SER A 174 -7.01 -14.31 4.25
CA SER A 174 -6.82 -15.12 5.47
C SER A 174 -6.65 -14.27 6.74
N GLY A 175 -5.95 -13.15 6.65
CA GLY A 175 -5.81 -12.18 7.74
C GLY A 175 -7.15 -11.52 8.10
N THR A 176 -7.99 -11.20 7.12
CA THR A 176 -9.32 -10.65 7.38
C THR A 176 -10.27 -11.68 7.99
N GLU A 177 -10.24 -12.94 7.56
CA GLU A 177 -11.05 -14.01 8.16
C GLU A 177 -10.73 -14.18 9.64
N THR A 178 -9.45 -14.27 10.01
CA THR A 178 -9.06 -14.43 11.42
C THR A 178 -9.45 -13.23 12.28
N LEU A 179 -9.32 -12.00 11.75
CA LEU A 179 -9.71 -10.80 12.48
C LEU A 179 -11.23 -10.69 12.61
N VAL A 180 -11.99 -11.07 11.58
CA VAL A 180 -13.45 -11.13 11.61
C VAL A 180 -13.92 -12.17 12.62
N ASP A 181 -13.36 -13.38 12.60
CA ASP A 181 -13.67 -14.44 13.57
C ASP A 181 -13.37 -14.00 15.01
N GLN A 182 -12.23 -13.33 15.22
CA GLN A 182 -11.86 -12.79 16.53
C GLN A 182 -12.88 -11.74 17.00
N ARG A 183 -13.31 -10.83 16.12
CA ARG A 183 -14.32 -9.81 16.45
C ARG A 183 -15.70 -10.41 16.67
N PHE A 184 -16.09 -11.44 15.92
CA PHE A 184 -17.32 -12.17 16.16
C PHE A 184 -17.31 -12.87 17.52
N ALA A 185 -16.21 -13.52 17.88
CA ALA A 185 -16.06 -14.14 19.20
C ALA A 185 -16.17 -13.11 20.35
N GLU A 186 -15.55 -11.93 20.18
CA GLU A 186 -15.65 -10.81 21.14
C GLU A 186 -17.09 -10.30 21.29
N ILE A 187 -17.81 -10.13 20.17
CA ILE A 187 -19.22 -9.69 20.18
C ILE A 187 -20.13 -10.73 20.85
N VAL A 188 -19.93 -12.02 20.55
CA VAL A 188 -20.70 -13.11 21.19
C VAL A 188 -20.49 -13.10 22.71
N GLN A 189 -19.25 -12.93 23.17
CA GLN A 189 -18.94 -12.81 24.60
C GLN A 189 -19.61 -11.60 25.25
N LEU A 190 -19.63 -10.44 24.59
CA LEU A 190 -20.31 -9.25 25.08
C LEU A 190 -21.83 -9.45 25.20
N ILE A 191 -22.46 -10.09 24.21
CA ILE A 191 -23.90 -10.40 24.22
C ILE A 191 -24.23 -11.38 25.35
N GLU A 192 -23.40 -12.41 25.53
CA GLU A 192 -23.58 -13.40 26.61
C GLU A 192 -23.45 -12.75 27.99
N ALA A 193 -22.44 -11.89 28.19
CA ALA A 193 -22.24 -11.13 29.41
C ALA A 193 -23.42 -10.17 29.70
N ALA A 194 -23.94 -9.50 28.67
CA ALA A 194 -25.13 -8.65 28.78
C ALA A 194 -26.37 -9.46 29.17
N ARG A 195 -26.61 -10.62 28.53
CA ARG A 195 -27.71 -11.53 28.88
C ARG A 195 -27.63 -12.06 30.30
N GLN A 196 -26.44 -12.39 30.79
CA GLN A 196 -26.25 -12.78 32.20
C GLN A 196 -26.58 -11.64 33.16
N THR A 197 -26.20 -10.41 32.81
CA THR A 197 -26.51 -9.22 33.60
C THR A 197 -28.01 -8.97 33.65
N ASP A 198 -28.69 -9.07 32.52
CA ASP A 198 -30.13 -8.91 32.41
C ASP A 198 -30.89 -9.97 33.24
N ARG A 199 -30.51 -11.26 33.12
CA ARG A 199 -31.08 -12.33 33.96
C ARG A 199 -30.93 -12.04 35.46
N ARG A 200 -29.79 -11.47 35.89
CA ARG A 200 -29.58 -11.07 37.29
C ARG A 200 -30.48 -9.89 37.68
N GLN A 201 -30.67 -8.91 36.79
CA GLN A 201 -31.56 -7.78 37.04
C GLN A 201 -33.02 -8.23 37.15
N VAL A 202 -33.48 -9.08 36.25
CA VAL A 202 -34.82 -9.68 36.29
C VAL A 202 -35.03 -10.48 37.58
N ALA A 203 -34.06 -11.31 37.98
CA ALA A 203 -34.14 -12.06 39.23
C ALA A 203 -34.26 -11.13 40.45
N ARG A 204 -33.50 -10.04 40.51
CA ARG A 204 -33.61 -9.04 41.59
C ARG A 204 -34.95 -8.33 41.59
N ALA A 205 -35.46 -7.95 40.42
CA ALA A 205 -36.76 -7.30 40.29
C ALA A 205 -37.90 -8.22 40.77
N LEU A 206 -37.85 -9.50 40.41
CA LEU A 206 -38.82 -10.50 40.87
C LEU A 206 -38.77 -10.70 42.39
N GLU A 207 -37.56 -10.74 42.98
CA GLU A 207 -37.41 -10.83 44.44
C GLU A 207 -37.96 -9.59 45.16
N GLN A 208 -37.76 -8.40 44.58
CA GLN A 208 -38.33 -7.15 45.09
C GLN A 208 -39.86 -7.14 45.03
N VAL A 209 -40.44 -7.63 43.93
CA VAL A 209 -41.91 -7.79 43.82
C VAL A 209 -42.41 -8.81 44.85
N ARG A 210 -41.72 -9.94 45.03
CA ARG A 210 -42.09 -10.96 46.02
C ARG A 210 -42.10 -10.40 47.44
N THR A 211 -41.05 -9.67 47.83
CA THR A 211 -40.95 -9.05 49.16
C THR A 211 -41.99 -7.96 49.38
N GLN A 212 -42.26 -7.09 48.40
CA GLN A 212 -43.31 -6.07 48.47
C GLN A 212 -44.71 -6.70 48.58
N THR A 213 -44.99 -7.73 47.79
CA THR A 213 -46.30 -8.39 47.79
C THR A 213 -46.53 -9.16 49.08
N GLY A 214 -45.51 -9.87 49.59
CA GLY A 214 -45.56 -10.56 50.88
C GLY A 214 -45.87 -9.62 52.05
N MET A 215 -45.23 -8.44 52.09
CA MET A 215 -45.53 -7.41 53.09
C MET A 215 -46.95 -6.84 52.93
N GLY A 216 -47.43 -6.67 51.70
CA GLY A 216 -48.80 -6.23 51.42
C GLY A 216 -49.85 -7.19 51.98
N PHE A 217 -49.67 -8.50 51.81
CA PHE A 217 -50.56 -9.52 52.36
C PHE A 217 -50.58 -9.53 53.90
N LEU A 218 -49.42 -9.39 54.55
CA LEU A 218 -49.35 -9.30 56.01
C LEU A 218 -50.08 -8.05 56.54
N ARG A 219 -49.99 -6.92 55.82
CA ARG A 219 -50.67 -5.68 56.21
C ARG A 219 -52.19 -5.78 56.07
N LEU A 220 -52.67 -6.46 55.03
CA LEU A 220 -54.10 -6.74 54.85
C LEU A 220 -54.63 -7.70 55.93
N ALA A 221 -53.86 -8.75 56.27
CA ALA A 221 -54.23 -9.68 57.33
C ALA A 221 -54.37 -8.97 58.69
N ALA A 222 -53.42 -8.08 59.03
CA ALA A 222 -53.49 -7.28 60.25
C ALA A 222 -54.72 -6.36 60.31
N LEU A 223 -55.09 -5.72 59.18
CA LEU A 223 -56.29 -4.87 59.10
C LEU A 223 -57.60 -5.67 59.26
N THR A 224 -57.65 -6.93 58.83
CA THR A 224 -58.82 -7.79 59.07
C THR A 224 -58.95 -8.24 60.53
N GLU A 225 -57.85 -8.32 61.28
CA GLU A 225 -57.87 -8.75 62.69
C GLU A 225 -58.27 -7.60 63.65
N GLU A 226 -58.05 -6.35 63.26
CA GLU A 226 -58.47 -5.16 64.02
C GLU A 226 -59.92 -4.72 63.78
N ALA A 227 -60.68 -5.39 62.90
CA ALA A 227 -62.08 -5.03 62.66
C ALA A 227 -62.94 -5.34 63.91
N PRO A 228 -63.46 -4.33 64.64
CA PRO A 228 -64.19 -4.56 65.88
C PRO A 228 -65.49 -5.33 65.60
N PRO A 229 -65.90 -6.23 66.51
CA PRO A 229 -67.12 -7.02 66.34
C PRO A 229 -68.31 -6.07 66.18
N ARG A 230 -69.00 -6.16 65.05
CA ARG A 230 -70.24 -5.42 64.83
C ARG A 230 -71.26 -5.90 65.86
N HIS A 231 -71.56 -5.05 66.85
CA HIS A 231 -72.73 -5.22 67.68
C HIS A 231 -73.97 -5.00 66.81
N ASN A 232 -74.63 -6.10 66.47
CA ASN A 232 -75.97 -6.08 65.89
C ASN A 232 -76.93 -5.53 66.95
N GLN A 233 -77.57 -4.41 66.63
CA GLN A 233 -78.84 -3.99 67.24
C GLN A 233 -79.99 -4.54 66.40
#